data_AF-A0A0L8VVT9-F1
#
_entry.id   AF-A0A0L8VVT9-F1
#
_cell.length_a   1.000
_cell.length_b   1.000
_cell.length_c   1.000
_cell.angle_alpha   90.00
_cell.angle_beta   90.00
_cell.angle_gamma   90.00
#
_symmetry.space_group_name_H-M   'P 1'
#
loop_
_entity.id
_entity.type
_entity.pdbx_description
1 polymer ?
#
loop_
_entity_poly.entity_id
_entity_poly.type
_entity_poly.pdbx_seq_one_letter_code
_entity_poly.pdbx_strand_id
1 'polypeptide(L)'
;MQTPSENTDVKMDTLDEPSAHLIEENVALPEDTFSSHLSYVLYEIAHCKPIMFMIIIIVSLISLIVLFHDNDGCTVILVMSLIVASVALVVVAAFTFGKAITEQEFMIKLLVEVIARKPAGKEWGTVAYNMNQYLFMKRLWYTPYYFYSGKKCHEFFTTLIKEVNSGSHSDSSSNSAEDTQSPVSAGKTSNGLNNFDSIRSDPILMAYVLKATQIEKEAQSEYWRKQYPDADLP
;
A
#
# COMPACT_ATOMS: atom_id res chain seq x y z
N MET A 1 21.34 68.39 -28.10
CA MET A 1 20.02 68.30 -28.74
C MET A 1 19.36 67.02 -28.26
N GLN A 2 18.17 67.16 -27.65
CA GLN A 2 17.08 66.19 -27.40
C GLN A 2 17.34 64.82 -26.72
N THR A 3 16.75 64.67 -25.53
CA THR A 3 16.21 63.44 -24.89
C THR A 3 14.74 63.22 -25.36
N PRO A 4 13.90 62.22 -24.93
CA PRO A 4 14.05 61.10 -23.95
C PRO A 4 13.33 59.73 -24.32
N SER A 5 13.35 58.77 -23.38
CA SER A 5 12.33 57.73 -23.05
C SER A 5 12.43 56.32 -23.67
N GLU A 6 12.54 55.26 -22.84
CA GLU A 6 11.42 54.36 -22.48
C GLU A 6 11.87 53.27 -21.46
N ASN A 7 11.09 53.11 -20.39
CA ASN A 7 11.22 52.07 -19.37
C ASN A 7 10.58 50.76 -19.86
N THR A 8 11.11 49.60 -19.48
CA THR A 8 10.27 48.42 -19.22
C THR A 8 10.95 47.45 -18.25
N ASP A 9 10.49 47.49 -17.00
CA ASP A 9 10.42 46.36 -16.09
C ASP A 9 9.71 45.18 -16.79
N VAL A 10 10.35 44.01 -16.86
CA VAL A 10 9.63 42.74 -16.96
C VAL A 10 10.30 41.73 -16.03
N LYS A 11 9.75 41.71 -14.81
CA LYS A 11 9.67 40.56 -13.92
C LYS A 11 9.20 39.34 -14.72
N MET A 12 10.11 38.41 -15.00
CA MET A 12 9.76 37.12 -15.59
C MET A 12 9.51 36.15 -14.43
N ASP A 13 8.25 36.17 -14.03
CA ASP A 13 7.60 35.35 -13.02
C ASP A 13 7.67 33.85 -13.37
N THR A 14 7.80 33.06 -12.30
CA THR A 14 7.18 31.74 -12.09
C THR A 14 7.56 30.63 -13.06
N LEU A 15 8.51 29.80 -12.61
CA LEU A 15 8.54 28.37 -12.94
C LEU A 15 7.14 27.79 -12.67
N ASP A 16 6.39 27.55 -13.74
CA ASP A 16 5.13 26.83 -13.70
C ASP A 16 5.35 25.45 -13.10
N GLU A 17 5.08 25.34 -11.79
CA GLU A 17 4.71 24.09 -11.18
C GLU A 17 3.43 23.62 -11.87
N PRO A 18 3.42 22.43 -12.52
CA PRO A 18 2.23 21.96 -13.21
C PRO A 18 1.11 21.85 -12.19
N SER A 19 0.09 22.70 -12.36
CA SER A 19 -1.05 22.82 -11.46
C SER A 19 -1.55 21.43 -11.07
N ALA A 20 -1.54 21.13 -9.77
CA ALA A 20 -1.84 19.82 -9.18
C ALA A 20 -3.13 19.16 -9.74
N HIS A 21 -4.07 19.99 -10.19
CA HIS A 21 -5.34 19.62 -10.80
C HIS A 21 -5.23 18.94 -12.18
N LEU A 22 -4.18 19.22 -12.97
CA LEU A 22 -3.92 18.56 -14.26
C LEU A 22 -3.17 17.24 -14.09
N ILE A 23 -2.43 17.08 -12.99
CA ILE A 23 -1.86 15.79 -12.58
C ILE A 23 -3.01 14.87 -12.14
N GLU A 24 -3.98 15.40 -11.40
CA GLU A 24 -5.15 14.67 -10.92
C GLU A 24 -6.00 14.04 -12.03
N GLU A 25 -6.13 14.70 -13.20
CA GLU A 25 -6.90 14.18 -14.35
C GLU A 25 -6.16 13.06 -15.12
N ASN A 26 -4.83 12.98 -15.01
CA ASN A 26 -4.00 12.02 -15.76
C ASN A 26 -3.46 10.86 -14.90
N VAL A 27 -3.89 10.76 -13.65
CA VAL A 27 -3.47 9.69 -12.75
C VAL A 27 -4.35 8.46 -12.98
N ALA A 28 -3.83 7.50 -13.74
CA ALA A 28 -4.46 6.20 -13.92
C ALA A 28 -4.03 5.25 -12.80
N LEU A 29 -5.01 4.73 -12.05
CA LEU A 29 -4.79 3.65 -11.10
C LEU A 29 -5.01 2.28 -11.75
N PRO A 30 -4.62 1.19 -11.08
CA PRO A 30 -4.92 -0.16 -11.56
C PRO A 30 -6.41 -0.36 -11.83
N GLU A 31 -7.29 0.21 -11.01
CA GLU A 31 -8.75 0.16 -11.22
C GLU A 31 -9.19 0.77 -12.56
N ASP A 32 -8.49 1.80 -13.05
CA ASP A 32 -8.81 2.46 -14.32
C ASP A 32 -8.12 1.79 -15.52
N THR A 33 -7.01 1.09 -15.27
CA THR A 33 -6.15 0.50 -16.32
C THR A 33 -6.55 -0.93 -16.66
N PHE A 34 -6.93 -1.73 -15.66
CA PHE A 34 -7.25 -3.14 -15.86
C PHE A 34 -8.76 -3.34 -16.05
N SER A 35 -9.13 -4.15 -17.05
CA SER A 35 -10.54 -4.48 -17.34
C SER A 35 -11.24 -5.27 -16.23
N SER A 36 -10.47 -5.91 -15.35
CA SER A 36 -10.97 -6.65 -14.20
C SER A 36 -9.90 -6.79 -13.12
N HIS A 37 -10.35 -6.97 -11.88
CA HIS A 37 -9.47 -7.26 -10.74
C HIS A 37 -8.65 -8.54 -10.95
N LEU A 38 -9.20 -9.56 -11.64
CA LEU A 38 -8.46 -10.78 -11.96
C LEU A 38 -7.31 -10.51 -12.93
N SER A 39 -7.50 -9.66 -13.93
CA SER A 39 -6.43 -9.27 -14.86
C SER A 39 -5.30 -8.56 -14.12
N TYR A 40 -5.65 -7.68 -13.17
CA TYR A 40 -4.68 -7.03 -12.29
C TYR A 40 -3.91 -8.07 -11.44
N VAL A 41 -4.60 -8.97 -10.76
CA VAL A 41 -3.95 -10.00 -9.92
C VAL A 41 -3.03 -10.92 -10.74
N LEU A 42 -3.46 -11.33 -11.94
CA LEU A 42 -2.62 -12.12 -12.84
C LEU A 42 -1.37 -11.35 -13.29
N TYR A 43 -1.51 -10.04 -13.55
CA TYR A 43 -0.39 -9.19 -13.88
C TYR A 43 0.62 -9.11 -12.73
N GLU A 44 0.16 -8.91 -11.49
CA GLU A 44 1.01 -8.92 -10.30
C GLU A 44 1.75 -10.25 -10.11
N ILE A 45 1.02 -11.36 -10.24
CA ILE A 45 1.57 -12.72 -10.15
C ILE A 45 2.66 -12.94 -11.21
N ALA A 46 2.41 -12.50 -12.44
CA ALA A 46 3.35 -12.65 -13.55
C ALA A 46 4.63 -11.81 -13.38
N HIS A 47 4.58 -10.70 -12.64
CA HIS A 47 5.74 -9.85 -12.38
C HIS A 47 6.46 -10.20 -11.06
N CYS A 48 5.84 -11.02 -10.22
CA CYS A 48 6.47 -11.59 -9.03
C CYS A 48 7.41 -12.74 -9.42
N LYS A 49 8.71 -12.42 -9.57
CA LYS A 49 9.76 -13.37 -9.96
C LYS A 49 9.71 -14.74 -9.25
N PRO A 50 9.64 -14.85 -7.91
CA PRO A 50 9.64 -16.16 -7.25
C PRO A 50 8.41 -16.99 -7.61
N ILE A 51 7.25 -16.36 -7.77
CA ILE A 51 6.02 -17.06 -8.16
C ILE A 51 6.12 -17.55 -9.61
N MET A 52 6.64 -16.72 -10.53
CA MET A 52 6.87 -17.13 -11.91
C MET A 52 7.81 -18.33 -12.03
N PHE A 53 8.92 -18.36 -11.27
CA PHE A 53 9.81 -19.52 -11.26
C PHE A 53 9.11 -20.78 -10.75
N MET A 54 8.29 -20.67 -9.71
CA MET A 54 7.51 -21.82 -9.19
C MET A 54 6.48 -22.33 -10.21
N ILE A 55 5.80 -21.44 -10.93
CA ILE A 55 4.87 -21.83 -12.01
C ILE A 55 5.61 -22.61 -13.10
N ILE A 56 6.80 -22.14 -13.51
CA ILE A 56 7.63 -22.83 -14.52
C ILE A 56 8.03 -24.23 -14.02
N ILE A 57 8.43 -24.36 -12.74
CA ILE A 57 8.75 -25.66 -12.13
C ILE A 57 7.53 -26.59 -12.17
N ILE A 58 6.36 -26.12 -11.78
CA ILE A 58 5.11 -26.92 -11.80
C ILE A 58 4.79 -27.40 -13.22
N VAL A 59 4.86 -26.52 -14.22
CA VAL A 59 4.62 -26.89 -15.63
C VAL A 59 5.64 -27.93 -16.11
N SER A 60 6.91 -27.80 -15.70
CA SER A 60 7.94 -28.78 -16.03
C SER A 60 7.67 -30.14 -15.38
N LEU A 61 7.23 -30.17 -14.12
CA LEU A 61 6.86 -31.41 -13.41
C LEU A 61 5.68 -32.10 -14.06
N ILE A 62 4.64 -31.36 -14.46
CA ILE A 62 3.49 -31.91 -15.20
C ILE A 62 3.96 -32.54 -16.51
N SER A 63 4.84 -31.87 -17.24
CA SER A 63 5.39 -32.38 -18.50
C SER A 63 6.17 -33.69 -18.27
N LEU A 64 6.99 -33.76 -17.22
CA LEU A 64 7.72 -34.96 -16.84
C LEU A 64 6.80 -36.11 -16.45
N ILE A 65 5.70 -35.84 -15.72
CA ILE A 65 4.70 -36.87 -15.36
C ILE A 65 4.11 -37.49 -16.61
N VAL A 66 3.75 -36.67 -17.60
CA VAL A 66 3.21 -37.17 -18.88
C VAL A 66 4.24 -38.02 -19.64
N LEU A 67 5.51 -37.61 -19.63
CA LEU A 67 6.59 -38.32 -20.33
C LEU A 67 7.00 -39.65 -19.67
N PHE A 68 6.96 -39.72 -18.34
CA PHE A 68 7.41 -40.89 -17.56
C PHE A 68 6.26 -41.74 -17.01
N HIS A 69 5.03 -41.53 -17.51
CA HIS A 69 3.82 -42.19 -17.01
C HIS A 69 3.95 -43.72 -16.92
N ASP A 70 4.67 -44.35 -17.85
CA ASP A 70 4.84 -45.80 -17.91
C ASP A 70 5.71 -46.38 -16.78
N ASN A 71 6.45 -45.54 -16.04
CA ASN A 71 7.27 -45.96 -14.92
C ASN A 71 6.60 -45.58 -13.58
N ASP A 72 5.85 -46.52 -13.01
CA ASP A 72 5.07 -46.34 -11.77
C ASP A 72 5.86 -45.66 -10.65
N GLY A 73 7.11 -46.08 -10.41
CA GLY A 73 7.94 -45.52 -9.34
C GLY A 73 8.31 -44.05 -9.58
N CYS A 74 8.72 -43.69 -10.80
CA CYS A 74 9.00 -42.30 -11.15
C CYS A 74 7.73 -41.46 -11.16
N THR A 75 6.62 -41.98 -11.68
CA THR A 75 5.33 -41.29 -11.69
C THR A 75 4.89 -40.93 -10.27
N VAL A 76 4.97 -41.87 -9.32
CA VAL A 76 4.63 -41.60 -7.89
C VAL A 76 5.53 -40.51 -7.31
N ILE A 77 6.84 -40.56 -7.54
CA ILE A 77 7.79 -39.54 -7.03
C ILE A 77 7.50 -38.15 -7.63
N LEU A 78 7.20 -38.08 -8.93
CA LEU A 78 6.89 -36.83 -9.60
C LEU A 78 5.56 -36.23 -9.14
N VAL A 79 4.54 -37.07 -8.91
CA VAL A 79 3.24 -36.64 -8.35
C VAL A 79 3.43 -36.09 -6.93
N MET A 80 4.20 -36.76 -6.07
CA MET A 80 4.50 -36.25 -4.74
C MET A 80 5.26 -34.91 -4.80
N SER A 81 6.21 -34.78 -5.72
CA SER A 81 6.95 -33.53 -5.94
C SER A 81 6.05 -32.39 -6.43
N LEU A 82 5.09 -32.69 -7.31
CA LEU A 82 4.08 -31.72 -7.77
C LEU A 82 3.20 -31.21 -6.62
N ILE A 83 2.78 -32.08 -5.71
CA ILE A 83 2.00 -31.70 -4.52
C ILE A 83 2.83 -30.78 -3.61
N VAL A 84 4.09 -31.13 -3.36
CA VAL A 84 4.97 -30.28 -2.54
C VAL A 84 5.19 -28.92 -3.19
N ALA A 85 5.44 -28.87 -4.50
CA ALA A 85 5.62 -27.63 -5.24
C ALA A 85 4.36 -26.76 -5.25
N SER A 86 3.17 -27.36 -5.38
CA SER A 86 1.91 -26.61 -5.35
C SER A 86 1.61 -26.03 -3.97
N VAL A 87 1.86 -26.78 -2.89
CA VAL A 87 1.77 -26.26 -1.51
C VAL A 87 2.78 -25.13 -1.30
N ALA A 88 4.02 -25.31 -1.74
CA ALA A 88 5.05 -24.28 -1.65
C ALA A 88 4.65 -23.00 -2.40
N LEU A 89 4.07 -23.12 -3.60
CA LEU A 89 3.52 -21.99 -4.35
C LEU A 89 2.46 -21.23 -3.55
N VAL A 90 1.50 -21.94 -2.93
CA VAL A 90 0.46 -21.33 -2.10
C VAL A 90 1.05 -20.60 -0.91
N VAL A 91 2.03 -21.20 -0.22
CA VAL A 91 2.71 -20.57 0.92
C VAL A 91 3.48 -19.31 0.49
N VAL A 92 4.22 -19.37 -0.61
CA VAL A 92 4.95 -18.22 -1.15
C VAL A 92 3.99 -17.10 -1.58
N ALA A 93 2.89 -17.44 -2.26
CA ALA A 93 1.86 -16.47 -2.64
C ALA A 93 1.22 -15.81 -1.42
N ALA A 94 0.85 -16.59 -0.41
CA ALA A 94 0.28 -16.08 0.84
C ALA A 94 1.27 -15.15 1.57
N PHE A 95 2.56 -15.50 1.62
CA PHE A 95 3.57 -14.65 2.25
C PHE A 95 3.83 -13.36 1.46
N THR A 96 3.91 -13.44 0.14
CA THR A 96 4.21 -12.29 -0.72
C THR A 96 3.07 -11.28 -0.78
N PHE A 97 1.83 -11.73 -0.95
CA PHE A 97 0.65 -10.86 -1.03
C PHE A 97 0.01 -10.56 0.33
N GLY A 98 0.25 -11.40 1.34
CA GLY A 98 -0.24 -11.18 2.71
C GLY A 98 0.66 -10.30 3.55
N LYS A 99 1.92 -10.08 3.14
CA LYS A 99 2.83 -9.17 3.84
C LYS A 99 2.47 -7.73 3.52
N ALA A 100 1.75 -7.09 4.43
CA ALA A 100 1.59 -5.63 4.40
C ALA A 100 2.97 -4.96 4.44
N ILE A 101 3.15 -3.93 3.63
CA ILE A 101 4.37 -3.12 3.64
C ILE A 101 4.34 -2.27 4.92
N THR A 102 4.99 -2.75 5.98
CA THR A 102 5.11 -2.06 7.27
C THR A 102 6.41 -1.26 7.39
N GLU A 103 7.15 -1.08 6.29
CA GLU A 103 8.39 -0.29 6.27
C GLU A 103 8.14 1.13 6.81
N GLN A 104 8.92 1.54 7.83
CA GLN A 104 8.73 2.83 8.48
C GLN A 104 8.90 3.99 7.50
N GLU A 105 9.85 3.91 6.56
CA GLU A 105 10.03 4.92 5.51
C GLU A 105 8.79 5.08 4.62
N PHE A 106 8.12 3.97 4.29
CA PHE A 106 6.89 3.99 3.52
C PHE A 106 5.74 4.65 4.30
N MET A 107 5.61 4.33 5.58
CA MET A 107 4.59 4.92 6.46
C MET A 107 4.82 6.42 6.61
N ILE A 108 6.05 6.87 6.85
CA ILE A 108 6.42 8.30 6.88
C ILE A 108 6.05 8.97 5.55
N LYS A 109 6.44 8.37 4.42
CA LYS A 109 6.17 8.93 3.11
C LYS A 109 4.67 9.09 2.85
N LEU A 110 3.86 8.10 3.25
CA LEU A 110 2.40 8.18 3.17
C LEU A 110 1.85 9.35 4.00
N LEU A 111 2.29 9.49 5.26
CA LEU A 111 1.84 10.58 6.14
C LEU A 111 2.18 11.96 5.55
N VAL A 112 3.40 12.13 5.04
CA VAL A 112 3.84 13.37 4.39
C VAL A 112 3.02 13.68 3.14
N GLU A 113 2.71 12.67 2.33
CA GLU A 113 1.90 12.83 1.13
C GLU A 113 0.46 13.28 1.46
N VAL A 114 -0.15 12.69 2.50
CA VAL A 114 -1.47 13.09 3.02
C VAL A 114 -1.44 14.53 3.53
N ILE A 115 -0.42 14.91 4.30
CA ILE A 115 -0.27 16.28 4.82
C ILE A 115 -0.15 17.30 3.68
N ALA A 116 0.63 16.97 2.65
CA ALA A 116 0.91 17.87 1.55
C ALA A 116 -0.32 18.07 0.64
N ARG A 117 -1.02 16.98 0.32
CA ARG A 117 -2.12 17.00 -0.66
C ARG A 117 -3.49 17.24 -0.05
N LYS A 118 -3.65 16.99 1.25
CA LYS A 118 -4.94 17.11 1.96
C LYS A 118 -6.07 16.34 1.24
N PRO A 119 -5.87 15.04 0.96
CA PRO A 119 -6.78 14.29 0.11
C PRO A 119 -8.19 14.17 0.71
N ALA A 120 -9.21 14.40 -0.10
CA ALA A 120 -10.59 14.06 0.20
C ALA A 120 -11.27 13.34 -0.98
N GLY A 121 -12.11 12.35 -0.68
CA GLY A 121 -12.89 11.64 -1.69
C GLY A 121 -12.03 11.04 -2.82
N LYS A 122 -12.15 11.57 -4.04
CA LYS A 122 -11.42 11.08 -5.23
C LYS A 122 -9.93 11.44 -5.23
N GLU A 123 -9.52 12.46 -4.49
CA GLU A 123 -8.11 12.91 -4.41
C GLU A 123 -7.17 11.85 -3.81
N TRP A 124 -7.73 10.90 -3.05
CA TRP A 124 -7.01 9.70 -2.59
C TRP A 124 -6.40 8.89 -3.73
N GLY A 125 -6.95 9.00 -4.94
CA GLY A 125 -6.38 8.36 -6.11
C GLY A 125 -4.97 8.86 -6.42
N THR A 126 -4.74 10.16 -6.28
CA THR A 126 -3.42 10.75 -6.53
C THR A 126 -2.39 10.36 -5.48
N VAL A 127 -2.81 10.27 -4.21
CA VAL A 127 -1.95 9.74 -3.14
C VAL A 127 -1.58 8.28 -3.42
N ALA A 128 -2.56 7.45 -3.77
CA ALA A 128 -2.34 6.04 -4.10
C ALA A 128 -1.33 5.87 -5.24
N TYR A 129 -1.47 6.65 -6.31
CA TYR A 129 -0.54 6.63 -7.43
C TYR A 129 0.89 7.01 -7.03
N ASN A 130 1.07 8.11 -6.30
CA ASN A 130 2.41 8.52 -5.87
C ASN A 130 3.06 7.49 -4.96
N MET A 131 2.28 6.87 -4.08
CA MET A 131 2.77 5.81 -3.21
C MET A 131 3.15 4.55 -4.01
N ASN A 132 2.38 4.19 -5.03
CA ASN A 132 2.73 3.09 -5.93
C ASN A 132 4.04 3.34 -6.68
N GLN A 133 4.22 4.55 -7.22
CA GLN A 133 5.47 4.94 -7.88
C GLN A 133 6.64 4.88 -6.91
N TYR A 134 6.47 5.40 -5.69
CA TYR A 134 7.49 5.34 -4.65
C TYR A 134 7.90 3.90 -4.33
N LEU A 135 6.93 3.00 -4.12
CA LEU A 135 7.17 1.60 -3.82
C LEU A 135 7.92 0.88 -4.96
N PHE A 136 7.52 1.14 -6.19
CA PHE A 136 8.17 0.56 -7.37
C PHE A 136 9.61 1.03 -7.54
N MET A 137 9.85 2.35 -7.44
CA MET A 137 11.19 2.94 -7.57
C MET A 137 12.14 2.48 -6.47
N LYS A 138 11.62 2.29 -5.25
CA LYS A 138 12.37 1.76 -4.11
C LYS A 138 12.53 0.23 -4.13
N ARG A 139 11.94 -0.46 -5.13
CA ARG A 139 11.91 -1.93 -5.23
C ARG A 139 11.30 -2.61 -4.01
N LEU A 140 10.40 -1.91 -3.32
CA LEU A 140 9.61 -2.44 -2.20
C LEU A 140 8.38 -3.21 -2.71
N TRP A 141 7.98 -2.96 -3.96
CA TRP A 141 6.95 -3.72 -4.67
C TRP A 141 7.42 -4.08 -6.09
N TYR A 142 6.82 -5.14 -6.66
CA TYR A 142 7.24 -5.70 -7.95
C TYR A 142 6.78 -4.87 -9.16
N THR A 143 5.70 -4.11 -8.99
CA THR A 143 5.02 -3.33 -10.04
C THR A 143 4.69 -1.92 -9.53
N PRO A 144 4.28 -0.99 -10.41
CA PRO A 144 3.76 0.31 -9.99
C PRO A 144 2.26 0.27 -9.61
N TYR A 145 1.74 -0.86 -9.12
CA TYR A 145 0.28 -1.07 -8.97
C TYR A 145 -0.17 -1.59 -7.59
N TYR A 146 0.65 -1.44 -6.55
CA TYR A 146 0.36 -1.96 -5.20
C TYR A 146 -1.05 -1.60 -4.67
N PHE A 147 -1.37 -0.30 -4.60
CA PHE A 147 -2.72 0.16 -4.31
C PHE A 147 -3.56 0.08 -5.57
N TYR A 148 -4.52 -0.84 -5.56
CA TYR A 148 -5.48 -1.02 -6.65
C TYR A 148 -6.32 0.25 -6.90
N SER A 149 -6.66 0.98 -5.84
CA SER A 149 -7.47 2.20 -5.93
C SER A 149 -7.18 3.19 -4.80
N GLY A 150 -7.62 4.44 -4.98
CA GLY A 150 -7.58 5.48 -3.94
C GLY A 150 -8.26 5.05 -2.64
N LYS A 151 -9.40 4.34 -2.75
CA LYS A 151 -10.11 3.78 -1.60
C LYS A 151 -9.25 2.79 -0.81
N LYS A 152 -8.49 1.92 -1.50
CA LYS A 152 -7.58 0.98 -0.84
C LYS A 152 -6.42 1.68 -0.13
N CYS A 153 -5.93 2.79 -0.70
CA CYS A 153 -4.94 3.63 -0.02
C CYS A 153 -5.52 4.31 1.23
N HIS A 154 -6.76 4.82 1.17
CA HIS A 154 -7.44 5.41 2.33
C HIS A 154 -7.69 4.38 3.44
N GLU A 155 -8.21 3.19 3.09
CA GLU A 155 -8.43 2.08 4.03
C GLU A 155 -7.12 1.70 4.76
N PHE A 156 -6.00 1.67 4.03
CA PHE A 156 -4.68 1.42 4.61
C PHE A 156 -4.28 2.53 5.58
N PHE A 157 -4.44 3.81 5.20
CA PHE A 157 -4.17 4.95 6.08
C PHE A 157 -5.00 4.88 7.37
N THR A 158 -6.32 4.65 7.29
CA THR A 158 -7.17 4.55 8.48
C THR A 158 -6.75 3.38 9.39
N THR A 159 -6.34 2.26 8.81
CA THR A 159 -5.84 1.09 9.55
C THR A 159 -4.54 1.42 10.29
N LEU A 160 -3.61 2.09 9.60
CA LEU A 160 -2.38 2.63 10.19
C LEU A 160 -2.67 3.52 11.42
N ILE A 161 -3.56 4.51 11.28
CA ILE A 161 -3.90 5.41 12.39
C ILE A 161 -4.50 4.63 13.57
N LYS A 162 -5.40 3.68 13.28
CA LYS A 162 -6.02 2.84 14.31
C LYS A 162 -4.99 2.00 15.05
N GLU A 163 -4.05 1.37 14.33
CA GLU A 163 -3.02 0.52 14.93
C GLU A 163 -2.06 1.32 15.81
N VAL A 164 -1.60 2.49 15.35
CA VAL A 164 -0.75 3.40 16.12
C VAL A 164 -1.43 3.82 17.42
N ASN A 165 -2.71 4.18 17.37
CA ASN A 165 -3.48 4.60 18.54
C ASN A 165 -3.86 3.44 19.49
N SER A 166 -4.12 2.25 18.95
CA SER A 166 -4.63 1.12 19.73
C SER A 166 -3.66 0.56 20.76
N GLY A 167 -2.35 0.62 20.53
CA GLY A 167 -1.38 0.19 21.54
C GLY A 167 -1.16 1.20 22.67
N SER A 168 -1.92 2.30 22.72
CA SER A 168 -2.01 3.16 23.91
C SER A 168 -2.86 2.56 25.04
N HIS A 169 -3.64 1.50 24.78
CA HIS A 169 -4.59 0.94 25.77
C HIS A 169 -4.14 -0.36 26.45
N SER A 170 -2.96 -0.88 26.13
CA SER A 170 -2.49 -2.16 26.71
C SER A 170 -1.66 -2.01 27.99
N ASP A 171 -1.22 -0.80 28.35
CA ASP A 171 -0.31 -0.59 29.49
C ASP A 171 -0.97 0.03 30.73
N SER A 172 -2.31 0.00 30.82
CA SER A 172 -3.01 0.40 32.04
C SER A 172 -4.12 -0.59 32.41
N SER A 173 -3.73 -1.71 33.01
CA SER A 173 -4.44 -2.24 34.18
C SER A 173 -3.55 -3.24 34.92
N SER A 174 -3.09 -2.82 36.09
CA SER A 174 -2.42 -3.62 37.10
C SER A 174 -3.34 -4.69 37.69
N ASN A 175 -2.78 -5.89 37.88
CA ASN A 175 -3.02 -6.87 38.96
C ASN A 175 -4.45 -7.32 39.28
N SER A 176 -4.81 -8.51 38.82
CA SER A 176 -5.41 -9.54 39.68
C SER A 176 -5.25 -10.94 39.05
N ALA A 177 -4.84 -11.88 39.89
CA ALA A 177 -4.65 -13.29 39.57
C ALA A 177 -5.99 -14.00 39.29
N GLU A 178 -6.01 -14.89 38.29
CA GLU A 178 -6.26 -16.34 38.42
C GLU A 178 -6.56 -16.99 37.06
N ASP A 179 -6.21 -18.26 36.97
CA ASP A 179 -6.10 -19.14 35.80
C ASP A 179 -7.27 -19.17 34.81
N THR A 180 -6.94 -19.30 33.52
CA THR A 180 -7.30 -20.49 32.69
C THR A 180 -6.61 -20.36 31.33
N GLN A 181 -5.68 -21.28 31.06
CA GLN A 181 -5.03 -21.45 29.75
C GLN A 181 -6.04 -21.83 28.66
N SER A 182 -6.04 -21.10 27.55
CA SER A 182 -6.48 -21.58 26.25
C SER A 182 -5.46 -21.10 25.20
N PRO A 183 -4.74 -22.00 24.51
CA PRO A 183 -3.72 -21.58 23.57
C PRO A 183 -4.26 -21.45 22.15
N VAL A 184 -3.54 -20.65 21.38
CA VAL A 184 -3.56 -20.47 19.91
C VAL A 184 -4.37 -19.26 19.43
N SER A 185 -3.79 -18.08 19.70
CA SER A 185 -3.88 -16.95 18.76
C SER A 185 -2.67 -17.04 17.83
N ALA A 186 -2.94 -17.25 16.54
CA ALA A 186 -1.95 -17.37 15.48
C ALA A 186 -1.11 -16.09 15.36
N GLY A 187 0.19 -16.28 15.09
CA GLY A 187 1.23 -15.27 15.16
C GLY A 187 0.89 -13.94 14.48
N LYS A 188 0.83 -12.88 15.29
CA LYS A 188 1.11 -11.52 14.82
C LYS A 188 2.58 -11.46 14.43
N THR A 189 2.81 -11.13 13.16
CA THR A 189 4.11 -10.81 12.56
C THR A 189 4.92 -9.89 13.47
N SER A 190 6.01 -10.41 14.07
CA SER A 190 6.88 -9.65 14.98
C SER A 190 7.37 -8.35 14.36
N ASN A 191 7.64 -8.34 13.05
CA ASN A 191 8.21 -7.18 12.37
C ASN A 191 7.20 -6.04 12.11
N GLY A 192 5.91 -6.36 11.97
CA GLY A 192 4.86 -5.35 11.80
C GLY A 192 4.61 -4.61 13.11
N LEU A 193 4.46 -5.36 14.20
CA LEU A 193 4.25 -4.82 15.55
C LEU A 193 5.40 -3.90 15.98
N ASN A 194 6.65 -4.34 15.76
CA ASN A 194 7.84 -3.56 16.10
C ASN A 194 7.87 -2.17 15.42
N ASN A 195 7.34 -2.05 14.20
CA ASN A 195 7.37 -0.79 13.46
C ASN A 195 6.29 0.19 13.95
N PHE A 196 5.11 -0.31 14.35
CA PHE A 196 4.08 0.53 14.98
C PHE A 196 4.52 1.03 16.35
N ASP A 197 5.20 0.18 17.13
CA ASP A 197 5.75 0.59 18.42
C ASP A 197 6.90 1.59 18.23
N SER A 198 7.75 1.40 17.22
CA SER A 198 8.77 2.40 16.84
C SER A 198 8.16 3.75 16.45
N ILE A 199 7.07 3.75 15.68
CA ILE A 199 6.31 4.98 15.33
C ILE A 199 5.76 5.67 16.57
N ARG A 200 5.21 4.89 17.51
CA ARG A 200 4.64 5.42 18.75
C ARG A 200 5.73 5.99 19.67
N SER A 201 6.88 5.33 19.75
CA SER A 201 8.00 5.77 20.59
C SER A 201 8.74 6.99 20.04
N ASP A 202 8.65 7.27 18.73
CA ASP A 202 9.26 8.45 18.12
C ASP A 202 8.29 9.65 18.18
N PRO A 203 8.58 10.68 19.01
CA PRO A 203 7.69 11.84 19.16
C PRO A 203 7.54 12.65 17.87
N ILE A 204 8.54 12.66 16.99
CA ILE A 204 8.48 13.36 15.70
C ILE A 204 7.52 12.63 14.78
N LEU A 205 7.61 11.31 14.73
CA LEU A 205 6.77 10.48 13.87
C LEU A 205 5.31 10.50 14.35
N MET A 206 5.09 10.46 15.65
CA MET A 206 3.76 10.66 16.24
C MET A 206 3.18 12.04 15.87
N ALA A 207 4.00 13.10 15.81
CA ALA A 207 3.54 14.41 15.35
C ALA A 207 3.07 14.40 13.88
N TYR A 208 3.75 13.65 12.99
CA TYR A 208 3.28 13.44 11.61
C TYR A 208 1.95 12.69 11.56
N VAL A 209 1.78 11.64 12.37
CA VAL A 209 0.51 10.88 12.48
C VAL A 209 -0.64 11.81 12.88
N LEU A 210 -0.44 12.60 13.95
CA LEU A 210 -1.45 13.54 14.43
C LEU A 210 -1.79 14.61 13.38
N LYS A 211 -0.77 15.18 12.74
CA LYS A 211 -0.96 16.22 11.72
C LYS A 211 -1.67 15.68 10.47
N ALA A 212 -1.29 14.50 10.00
CA ALA A 212 -1.94 13.85 8.86
C ALA A 212 -3.41 13.53 9.15
N THR A 213 -3.70 13.01 10.34
CA THR A 213 -5.07 12.71 10.78
C THR A 213 -5.93 13.96 10.85
N GLN A 214 -5.39 15.05 11.41
CA GLN A 214 -6.10 16.33 11.48
C GLN A 214 -6.42 16.88 10.10
N ILE A 215 -5.42 16.89 9.19
CA ILE A 215 -5.58 17.39 7.83
C ILE A 215 -6.59 16.55 7.04
N GLU A 216 -6.54 15.22 7.17
CA GLU A 216 -7.49 14.32 6.50
C GLU A 216 -8.93 14.59 6.96
N LYS A 217 -9.13 14.75 8.27
CA LYS A 217 -10.45 15.07 8.83
C LYS A 217 -10.98 16.42 8.34
N GLU A 218 -10.12 17.44 8.31
CA GLU A 218 -10.46 18.78 7.79
C GLU A 218 -10.79 18.75 6.29
N ALA A 219 -9.99 18.06 5.49
CA ALA A 219 -10.22 17.91 4.05
C ALA A 219 -11.54 17.18 3.78
N GLN A 220 -11.80 16.11 4.52
CA GLN A 220 -13.01 15.31 4.36
C GLN A 220 -14.27 16.07 4.80
N SER A 221 -14.20 16.87 5.88
CA SER A 221 -15.33 17.71 6.30
C SER A 221 -15.61 18.84 5.29
N GLU A 222 -14.56 19.49 4.77
CA GLU A 222 -14.70 20.51 3.74
C GLU A 222 -15.31 19.93 2.46
N TYR A 223 -14.88 18.74 2.04
CA TYR A 223 -15.42 18.02 0.90
C TYR A 223 -16.92 17.76 1.06
N TRP A 224 -17.36 17.23 2.20
CA TRP A 224 -18.78 16.95 2.44
C TRP A 224 -19.62 18.22 2.55
N ARG A 225 -19.10 19.28 3.17
CA ARG A 225 -19.76 20.59 3.24
C ARG A 225 -19.97 21.20 1.86
N LYS A 226 -19.02 21.04 0.95
CA LYS A 226 -19.18 21.46 -0.46
C LYS A 226 -20.22 20.62 -1.20
N GLN A 227 -20.26 19.32 -0.93
CA GLN A 227 -21.18 18.39 -1.59
C GLN A 227 -22.63 18.51 -1.09
N TYR A 228 -22.81 18.85 0.19
CA TYR A 228 -24.10 18.98 0.86
C TYR A 228 -24.16 20.27 1.71
N PRO A 229 -24.31 21.45 1.07
CA PRO A 229 -24.24 22.73 1.77
C PRO A 229 -25.42 22.96 2.75
N ASP A 230 -26.55 22.31 2.52
CA ASP A 230 -27.78 22.46 3.31
C ASP A 230 -27.92 21.44 4.45
N ALA A 231 -26.96 20.51 4.57
CA ALA A 231 -26.91 19.58 5.69
C ALA A 231 -26.09 20.22 6.82
N ASP A 232 -26.69 20.35 8.02
CA ASP A 232 -25.96 20.71 9.24
C ASP A 232 -24.99 19.56 9.60
N LEU A 233 -23.83 19.56 8.94
CA LEU A 233 -22.76 18.59 9.13
C LEU A 233 -21.90 19.00 10.35
N PRO A 234 -21.56 18.05 11.24
CA PRO A 234 -20.74 18.30 12.42
C PRO A 234 -19.27 18.61 12.13
#